data_AF-A0A1M4UJ07-F1
#
_entry.id   AF-A0A1M4UJ07-F1
#
_cell.length_a   1.000
_cell.length_b   1.000
_cell.length_c   1.000
_cell.angle_alpha   90.00
_cell.angle_beta   90.00
_cell.angle_gamma   90.00
#
_symmetry.space_group_name_H-M   'P 1'
#
loop_
_entity.id
_entity.type
_entity.pdbx_description
1 polymer ?
#
loop_
_entity_poly.entity_id
_entity_poly.type
_entity_poly.pdbx_seq_one_letter_code
_entity_poly.pdbx_strand_id
1 'polypeptide(L)'
;MMIHRMFPLIALLATPATAEVVSMAPMPMDDLWVEVPVDATFTPGPPTYDDIVAMANLDDDPAVISDREREMIALLSQVLGSAPITN
;
A
#
# COMPACT_ATOMS: atom_id res chain seq x y z
N MET A 1 -6.56 64.76 -16.07
CA MET A 1 -6.65 63.36 -16.54
C MET A 1 -6.11 62.47 -15.41
N MET A 2 -6.98 62.00 -14.51
CA MET A 2 -6.63 61.33 -13.26
C MET A 2 -6.70 59.81 -13.42
N ILE A 3 -5.58 59.11 -13.28
CA ILE A 3 -5.51 57.65 -13.32
C ILE A 3 -5.68 57.13 -11.90
N HIS A 4 -6.89 56.67 -11.56
CA HIS A 4 -7.17 56.01 -10.29
C HIS A 4 -6.65 54.57 -10.37
N ARG A 5 -5.54 54.29 -9.68
CA ARG A 5 -5.01 52.94 -9.51
C ARG A 5 -5.81 52.22 -8.43
N MET A 6 -6.78 51.43 -8.85
CA MET A 6 -7.58 50.56 -7.99
C MET A 6 -6.76 49.29 -7.69
N PHE A 7 -6.17 49.22 -6.50
CA PHE A 7 -5.53 48.02 -5.99
C PHE A 7 -6.61 47.04 -5.49
N PRO A 8 -6.71 45.81 -6.01
CA PRO A 8 -7.56 44.80 -5.40
C PRO A 8 -6.85 44.25 -4.15
N LEU A 9 -7.42 44.56 -3.00
CA LEU A 9 -7.11 43.97 -1.71
C LEU A 9 -7.50 42.48 -1.77
N ILE A 10 -6.55 41.60 -2.07
CA ILE A 10 -6.74 40.15 -1.93
C ILE A 10 -6.72 39.85 -0.43
N ALA A 11 -7.89 39.93 0.20
CA ALA A 11 -8.13 39.38 1.52
C ALA A 11 -8.19 37.85 1.38
N LEU A 12 -7.01 37.21 1.45
CA LEU A 12 -6.85 35.78 1.57
C LEU A 12 -7.41 35.36 2.94
N LEU A 13 -8.67 34.93 2.94
CA LEU A 13 -9.33 34.29 4.07
C LEU A 13 -8.51 33.04 4.44
N ALA A 14 -7.64 33.18 5.43
CA ALA A 14 -7.03 32.06 6.13
C ALA A 14 -8.13 31.36 6.95
N THR A 15 -8.91 30.51 6.31
CA THR A 15 -9.77 29.57 7.03
C THR A 15 -8.84 28.60 7.78
N PRO A 16 -8.97 28.46 9.11
CA PRO A 16 -8.35 27.35 9.79
C PRO A 16 -8.99 26.08 9.20
N ALA A 17 -8.18 25.26 8.52
CA ALA A 17 -8.54 23.89 8.23
C ALA A 17 -8.72 23.20 9.59
N THR A 18 -9.96 23.02 10.03
CA THR A 18 -10.29 22.10 11.11
C THR A 18 -9.86 20.72 10.64
N ALA A 19 -8.66 20.31 11.06
CA ALA A 19 -8.23 18.93 11.01
C ALA A 19 -9.23 18.13 11.86
N GLU A 20 -10.12 17.41 11.19
CA GLU A 20 -11.01 16.47 11.84
C GLU A 20 -10.12 15.33 12.36
N VAL A 21 -9.87 15.32 13.67
CA VAL A 21 -9.16 14.22 14.32
C VAL A 21 -10.12 13.03 14.27
N VAL A 22 -9.97 12.21 13.23
CA VAL A 22 -10.60 10.90 13.17
C VAL A 22 -10.04 10.11 14.34
N SER A 23 -10.86 9.98 15.38
CA SER A 23 -10.57 9.11 16.51
C SER A 23 -10.52 7.68 15.98
N MET A 24 -9.32 7.14 15.79
CA MET A 24 -9.11 5.71 15.62
C MET A 24 -9.53 5.07 16.95
N ALA A 25 -10.80 4.68 17.03
CA ALA A 25 -11.28 3.90 18.16
C ALA A 25 -10.36 2.67 18.32
N PRO A 26 -9.90 2.36 19.54
CA PRO A 26 -9.11 1.16 19.76
C PRO A 26 -9.93 -0.05 19.31
N MET A 27 -9.48 -0.72 18.25
CA MET A 27 -10.09 -1.97 17.85
C MET A 27 -9.81 -3.00 18.96
N PRO A 28 -10.82 -3.72 19.48
CA PRO A 28 -10.57 -4.84 20.39
C PRO A 28 -9.77 -5.90 19.63
N MET A 29 -8.49 -6.06 19.97
CA MET A 29 -7.55 -6.99 19.33
C MET A 29 -7.72 -8.44 19.81
N ASP A 30 -8.60 -8.69 20.78
CA ASP A 30 -8.68 -9.98 21.50
C ASP A 30 -9.33 -11.12 20.71
N ASP A 31 -9.95 -10.85 19.55
CA ASP A 31 -10.72 -11.84 18.80
C ASP A 31 -10.40 -11.89 17.29
N LEU A 32 -9.26 -11.33 16.88
CA LEU A 32 -8.84 -11.35 15.48
C LEU A 32 -8.01 -12.60 15.13
N TRP A 33 -8.40 -13.76 15.67
CA TRP A 33 -7.86 -15.03 15.21
C TRP A 33 -8.52 -15.39 13.90
N VAL A 34 -7.74 -15.45 12.82
CA VAL A 34 -8.23 -15.96 11.54
C VAL A 34 -8.14 -17.48 11.60
N GLU A 35 -9.28 -18.16 11.53
CA GLU A 35 -9.32 -19.60 11.39
C GLU A 35 -8.61 -19.99 10.08
N VAL A 36 -7.49 -20.68 10.22
CA VAL A 36 -6.77 -21.24 9.07
C VAL A 36 -7.49 -22.54 8.67
N PRO A 37 -7.82 -22.75 7.39
CA PRO A 37 -8.41 -23.99 6.92
C PRO A 37 -7.57 -25.20 7.34
N VAL A 38 -8.24 -26.30 7.72
CA VAL A 38 -7.58 -27.56 8.10
C VAL A 38 -6.66 -28.13 7.02
N ASP A 39 -6.89 -27.75 5.75
CA ASP A 39 -6.12 -28.19 4.59
C ASP A 39 -5.06 -27.16 4.14
N ALA A 40 -4.84 -26.08 4.92
CA ALA A 40 -3.83 -25.09 4.60
C ALA A 40 -2.43 -25.70 4.69
N THR A 41 -1.71 -25.68 3.57
CA THR A 41 -0.34 -26.15 3.51
C THR A 41 0.59 -24.98 3.77
N PHE A 42 1.39 -25.05 4.84
CA PHE A 42 2.44 -24.08 5.12
C PHE A 42 3.76 -24.60 4.54
N THR A 43 4.38 -23.83 3.66
CA THR A 43 5.74 -24.09 3.20
C THR A 43 6.71 -23.38 4.15
N PRO A 44 7.44 -24.09 5.02
CA PRO A 44 8.42 -23.45 5.90
C PRO A 44 9.63 -22.99 5.09
N GLY A 45 9.93 -21.70 5.12
CA GLY A 45 11.10 -21.11 4.47
C GLY A 45 10.81 -19.72 3.88
N PRO A 46 11.86 -19.00 3.43
CA PRO A 46 11.65 -17.80 2.64
C PRO A 46 10.95 -18.15 1.32
N PRO A 47 10.02 -17.31 0.83
CA PRO A 47 9.37 -17.52 -0.46
C PRO A 47 10.41 -17.53 -1.58
N THR A 48 10.26 -18.46 -2.51
CA THR A 48 11.07 -18.54 -3.72
C THR A 48 10.66 -17.46 -4.72
N TYR A 49 11.44 -17.28 -5.79
CA TYR A 49 11.05 -16.39 -6.87
C TYR A 49 9.75 -16.83 -7.55
N ASP A 50 9.54 -18.14 -7.71
CA ASP A 50 8.31 -18.67 -8.31
C ASP A 50 7.09 -18.39 -7.42
N ASP A 51 7.25 -18.43 -6.10
CA ASP A 51 6.21 -18.02 -5.15
C ASP A 51 5.89 -16.52 -5.30
N ILE A 52 6.91 -15.68 -5.48
CA ILE A 52 6.72 -14.24 -5.72
C ILE A 52 5.98 -13.98 -7.03
N VAL A 53 6.31 -14.71 -8.09
CA VAL A 53 5.62 -14.62 -9.38
C VAL A 53 4.16 -15.06 -9.24
N ALA A 54 3.90 -16.15 -8.51
CA ALA A 54 2.54 -16.62 -8.25
C ALA A 54 1.72 -15.61 -7.41
N MET A 55 2.33 -14.96 -6.42
CA MET A 55 1.69 -13.90 -5.63
C MET A 55 1.45 -12.62 -6.42
N ALA A 56 2.30 -12.35 -7.41
CA ALA A 56 2.20 -11.20 -8.28
C ALA A 56 1.23 -11.40 -9.45
N ASN A 57 0.64 -12.59 -9.63
CA ASN A 57 -0.36 -12.85 -10.66
C ASN A 57 -1.64 -12.07 -10.36
N LEU A 58 -1.93 -11.05 -11.18
CA LEU A 58 -3.04 -10.13 -10.95
C LEU A 58 -4.21 -10.37 -11.91
N ASP A 59 -3.98 -11.07 -13.00
CA ASP A 59 -4.96 -11.28 -14.07
C ASP A 59 -5.31 -12.76 -14.33
N ASP A 60 -4.83 -13.67 -13.47
CA ASP A 60 -5.02 -15.12 -13.53
C ASP A 60 -4.42 -15.78 -14.80
N ASP A 61 -3.54 -15.11 -15.56
CA ASP A 61 -2.81 -15.69 -16.69
C ASP A 61 -1.31 -15.89 -16.38
N PRO A 62 -0.90 -17.05 -15.85
CA PRO A 62 0.49 -17.31 -15.52
C PRO A 62 1.41 -17.46 -16.73
N ALA A 63 0.88 -17.48 -17.97
CA ALA A 63 1.68 -17.64 -19.17
C ALA A 63 2.34 -16.33 -19.63
N VAL A 64 1.84 -15.18 -19.19
CA VAL A 64 2.31 -13.87 -19.64
C VAL A 64 2.42 -12.91 -18.46
N ILE A 65 3.64 -12.40 -18.21
CA ILE A 65 3.86 -11.38 -17.18
C ILE A 65 3.58 -10.00 -17.76
N SER A 66 2.47 -9.40 -17.35
CA SER A 66 2.09 -8.03 -17.71
C SER A 66 3.04 -6.99 -17.07
N ASP A 67 2.95 -5.74 -17.53
CA ASP A 67 3.78 -4.65 -16.99
C ASP A 67 3.51 -4.43 -15.48
N ARG A 68 2.25 -4.56 -15.07
CA ARG A 68 1.82 -4.37 -13.68
C ARG A 68 2.31 -5.49 -12.78
N GLU A 69 2.36 -6.72 -13.28
CA GLU A 69 2.90 -7.85 -12.53
C GLU A 69 4.41 -7.74 -12.37
N ARG A 70 5.12 -7.19 -13.38
CA ARG A 70 6.54 -6.86 -13.26
C ARG A 70 6.83 -5.87 -12.13
N GLU A 71 6.00 -4.83 -12.00
CA GLU A 71 6.09 -3.88 -10.88
C GLU A 71 5.82 -4.56 -9.54
N MET A 72 4.82 -5.45 -9.49
CA MET A 72 4.46 -6.19 -8.28
C MET A 72 5.55 -7.18 -7.87
N ILE A 73 6.15 -7.91 -8.82
CA ILE A 73 7.30 -8.79 -8.58
C ILE A 73 8.46 -8.00 -8.00
N ALA A 74 8.76 -6.81 -8.53
CA ALA A 74 9.84 -5.97 -8.02
C ALA A 74 9.55 -5.51 -6.58
N LEU A 75 8.31 -5.09 -6.30
CA LEU A 75 7.88 -4.69 -4.97
C LEU A 75 7.97 -5.85 -3.97
N LEU A 76 7.42 -7.02 -4.32
CA LEU A 76 7.43 -8.21 -3.49
C LEU A 76 8.85 -8.73 -3.27
N SER A 77 9.71 -8.67 -4.28
CA SER A 77 11.12 -9.01 -4.14
C SER A 77 11.85 -8.07 -3.16
N GLN A 78 11.52 -6.78 -3.15
CA GLN A 78 12.07 -5.82 -2.19
C GLN A 78 11.54 -6.06 -0.77
N VAL A 79 10.25 -6.36 -0.62
CA VAL A 79 9.59 -6.52 0.70
C VAL A 79 9.91 -7.88 1.33
N LEU A 80 9.93 -8.95 0.53
CA LEU A 80 10.10 -10.33 1.00
C LEU A 80 11.55 -10.80 0.89
N GLY A 81 12.33 -10.24 -0.04
CA GLY A 81 13.74 -10.57 -0.24
C GLY A 81 14.69 -10.03 0.83
N SER A 82 14.20 -9.26 1.81
CA SER A 82 14.98 -8.87 2.98
C SER A 82 15.06 -9.97 4.07
N ALA A 83 14.53 -11.17 3.81
CA ALA A 83 14.76 -12.32 4.68
C ALA A 83 16.28 -12.63 4.72
N PRO A 84 16.88 -12.79 5.91
CA PRO A 84 18.32 -13.01 6.02
C PRO A 84 18.72 -14.29 5.29
N ILE A 85 19.66 -14.16 4.36
CA ILE A 85 20.35 -15.30 3.75
C ILE A 85 21.24 -15.92 4.84
N THR A 86 20.72 -16.91 5.54
CA THR A 86 21.53 -17.75 6.42
C THR A 86 22.43 -18.62 5.54
N ASN A 87 23.73 -18.33 5.52
CA ASN A 87 24.77 -19.25 5.06
C ASN A 87 25.05 -20.32 6.12
#